data_AF-A0A1M5C714-F1
#
_entry.id   AF-A0A1M5C714-F1
#
_cell.length_a   1.000
_cell.length_b   1.000
_cell.length_c   1.000
_cell.angle_alpha   90.00
_cell.angle_beta   90.00
_cell.angle_gamma   90.00
#
_symmetry.space_group_name_H-M   'P 1'
#
loop_
_entity.id
_entity.type
_entity.pdbx_description
1 polymer ?
#
loop_
_entity_poly.entity_id
_entity_poly.type
_entity_poly.pdbx_seq_one_letter_code
_entity_poly.pdbx_strand_id
1 'polypeptide(L)' 'MLPDGSGLDICNQIKSNPEITAPVIIMSATAKIDQMKNHCYPDDFIAKPFDLMKLVERINDLTTSNSLQE' A
#
# COMPACT_ATOMS: atom_id res chain seq x y z
N MET A 1 -10.68 -4.29 7.73
CA MET A 1 -11.96 -4.68 7.11
C MET A 1 -12.62 -3.40 6.62
N LEU A 2 -13.03 -3.40 5.36
CA LEU A 2 -13.87 -2.38 4.76
C LEU A 2 -15.34 -2.81 4.94
N PRO A 3 -16.31 -1.88 4.80
CA PRO A 3 -17.74 -2.22 4.93
C PRO A 3 -18.22 -3.30 3.96
N ASP A 4 -17.52 -3.45 2.85
CA ASP A 4 -17.85 -4.28 1.69
C ASP A 4 -16.83 -5.41 1.45
N GLY A 5 -15.78 -5.54 2.26
CA GLY A 5 -14.79 -6.61 2.09
C GLY A 5 -13.45 -6.41 2.79
N SER A 6 -12.44 -7.14 2.33
CA SER A 6 -11.07 -7.06 2.85
C SER A 6 -10.18 -6.23 1.92
N GLY A 7 -9.45 -5.27 2.48
CA GLY A 7 -8.43 -4.53 1.74
C GLY A 7 -7.29 -5.42 1.22
N LEU A 8 -7.08 -6.61 1.82
CA LEU A 8 -6.09 -7.59 1.35
C LEU A 8 -6.54 -8.27 0.05
N ASP A 9 -7.83 -8.57 -0.08
CA ASP A 9 -8.38 -9.20 -1.29
C ASP A 9 -8.31 -8.22 -2.46
N ILE A 10 -8.64 -6.96 -2.22
CA ILE A 10 -8.50 -5.88 -3.19
C ILE A 10 -7.03 -5.70 -3.60
N CYS A 11 -6.11 -5.69 -2.63
CA CYS A 11 -4.68 -5.63 -2.91
C CYS A 11 -4.23 -6.78 -3.83
N ASN A 12 -4.67 -8.01 -3.56
CA ASN A 12 -4.37 -9.15 -4.43
C ASN A 12 -4.95 -9.00 -5.83
N GLN A 13 -6.19 -8.54 -5.96
CA GLN A 13 -6.80 -8.28 -7.27
C GLN A 13 -6.01 -7.23 -8.05
N ILE A 14 -5.57 -6.16 -7.40
CA ILE A 14 -4.75 -5.12 -8.03
C ILE A 14 -3.39 -5.69 -8.46
N LYS A 15 -2.65 -6.35 -7.54
CA LYS A 15 -1.29 -6.83 -7.81
C LYS A 15 -1.24 -8.06 -8.73
N SER A 16 -2.33 -8.79 -8.89
CA SER A 16 -2.44 -9.90 -9.85
C SER A 16 -2.80 -9.45 -11.27
N ASN A 17 -3.26 -8.21 -11.44
CA ASN A 17 -3.55 -7.66 -12.76
C ASN A 17 -2.31 -6.96 -13.34
N PRO A 18 -1.66 -7.52 -14.38
CA PRO A 18 -0.45 -6.94 -14.97
C PRO A 18 -0.69 -5.59 -15.67
N GLU A 19 -1.95 -5.25 -15.99
CA GLU A 19 -2.29 -3.95 -16.60
C GLU A 19 -2.34 -2.82 -15.57
N ILE A 20 -2.44 -3.13 -14.27
CA ILE A 20 -2.45 -2.14 -13.19
C ILE A 20 -1.03 -1.99 -12.65
N THR A 21 -0.41 -0.85 -12.96
CA THR A 21 0.97 -0.53 -12.53
C THR A 21 1.02 0.40 -11.31
N ALA A 22 -0.14 0.87 -10.84
CA ALA A 22 -0.22 1.79 -9.71
C ALA A 22 0.32 1.15 -8.42
N PRO A 23 1.15 1.86 -7.64
CA PRO A 23 1.64 1.35 -6.36
C PRO A 23 0.50 1.26 -5.33
N VAL A 24 0.56 0.24 -4.48
CA VAL A 24 -0.44 -0.04 -3.44
C VAL A 24 0.17 0.17 -2.06
N ILE A 25 -0.45 1.04 -1.26
CA ILE A 25 -0.14 1.20 0.16
C ILE A 25 -1.31 0.67 1.00
N ILE A 26 -1.05 -0.24 1.93
CA ILE A 26 -2.06 -0.72 2.87
C ILE A 26 -1.97 0.03 4.20
N MET A 27 -3.09 0.60 4.65
CA MET A 27 -3.21 1.28 5.93
C MET A 27 -3.98 0.42 6.93
N SER A 28 -3.37 0.05 8.07
CA SER A 28 -4.02 -0.85 9.05
C SER A 28 -3.90 -0.36 10.49
N ALA A 29 -4.97 -0.49 11.28
CA ALA A 29 -4.94 -0.21 12.72
C ALA A 29 -4.32 -1.35 13.54
N THR A 30 -4.11 -2.52 12.92
CA THR A 30 -3.60 -3.71 13.60
C THR A 30 -2.09 -3.83 13.37
N ALA A 31 -1.32 -3.96 14.45
CA ALA A 31 0.14 -4.11 14.42
C ALA A 31 0.66 -5.41 13.77
N LYS A 32 -0.23 -6.30 13.29
CA LYS A 32 0.10 -7.58 12.66
C LYS A 32 0.38 -7.43 11.16
N ILE A 33 1.09 -6.38 10.77
CA ILE A 33 1.43 -6.08 9.37
C ILE A 33 2.20 -7.24 8.73
N ASP A 34 3.08 -7.89 9.50
CA ASP A 34 3.87 -9.02 8.97
C ASP A 34 3.02 -10.24 8.63
N GLN A 35 1.89 -10.46 9.32
CA GLN A 35 0.95 -11.52 8.95
C GLN A 35 0.13 -11.15 7.70
N MET A 36 -0.08 -9.86 7.46
CA MET A 36 -0.79 -9.36 6.28
C MET A 36 0.07 -9.46 5.01
N LYS A 37 1.39 -9.32 5.12
CA LYS A 37 2.34 -9.52 4.01
C LYS A 37 2.26 -10.91 3.36
N ASN A 38 1.89 -11.93 4.13
CA ASN A 38 1.71 -13.28 3.60
C ASN A 38 0.45 -13.43 2.74
N HIS A 39 -0.48 -12.47 2.82
CA HIS A 39 -1.75 -12.51 2.10
C HIS A 39 -1.75 -11.61 0.87
N CYS A 40 -1.04 -10.47 0.89
CA CYS A 40 -0.79 -9.64 -0.28
C CYS A 40 0.61 -9.02 -0.20
N TYR A 41 1.21 -8.73 -1.37
CA TYR A 41 2.47 -8.00 -1.52
C TYR A 41 2.20 -6.56 -2.01
N PRO A 42 1.71 -5.64 -1.16
CA PRO A 42 1.67 -4.23 -1.51
C PRO A 42 3.09 -3.65 -1.52
N ASP A 43 3.22 -2.46 -2.12
CA ASP A 43 4.48 -1.75 -2.23
C ASP A 43 4.87 -1.08 -0.89
N ASP A 44 3.88 -0.76 -0.04
CA ASP A 44 4.14 -0.29 1.33
C ASP A 44 2.98 -0.59 2.30
N PHE A 45 3.28 -0.52 3.61
CA PHE A 45 2.35 -0.63 4.71
C PHE A 45 2.53 0.49 5.74
N ILE A 46 1.43 1.11 6.15
CA ILE A 46 1.41 2.14 7.19
C ILE A 46 0.44 1.78 8.32
N ALA A 47 0.94 1.80 9.55
CA ALA A 47 0.13 1.56 10.74
C ALA A 47 -0.66 2.82 11.12
N LYS A 48 -1.93 2.67 11.51
CA LYS A 48 -2.74 3.74 12.10
C LYS A 48 -2.57 3.78 13.62
N PRO A 49 -2.55 4.98 14.25
CA PRO A 49 -2.55 6.30 13.61
C PRO A 49 -1.18 6.61 12.97
N PHE A 50 -1.20 7.45 11.94
CA PHE A 50 0.01 7.91 11.25
C PHE A 50 -0.01 9.43 11.05
N ASP A 51 1.17 9.99 10.82
CA ASP A 51 1.36 11.39 10.47
C ASP A 51 1.10 11.59 8.96
N LEU A 52 0.41 12.68 8.59
CA LEU A 52 0.10 12.98 7.19
C LEU A 52 1.35 13.28 6.36
N MET A 53 2.37 13.92 6.94
CA MET A 53 3.64 14.17 6.26
C MET A 53 4.35 12.85 5.95
N LYS A 54 4.29 11.86 6.85
CA LYS A 54 4.83 10.52 6.60
C LYS A 54 4.08 9.79 5.47
N LEU A 55 2.76 10.00 5.36
CA LEU A 55 1.99 9.45 4.25
C LEU A 55 2.41 10.10 2.92
N VAL A 56 2.58 11.42 2.90
CA VAL A 56 3.03 12.15 1.70
C VAL A 56 4.43 11.71 1.28
N GLU A 57 5.36 11.57 2.23
CA GLU A 57 6.72 11.07 1.97
C GLU A 57 6.70 9.69 1.29
N ARG A 58 5.93 8.74 1.85
CA ARG A 58 5.79 7.39 1.27
C ARG A 58 5.16 7.39 -0.11
N ILE A 59 4.15 8.23 -0.34
CA ILE A 59 3.55 8.38 -1.67
C ILE A 59 4.61 8.88 -2.65
N ASN A 60 5.35 9.93 -2.29
CA ASN A 60 6.41 10.47 -3.13
C ASN A 60 7.49 9.42 -3.43
N ASP A 61 7.91 8.63 -2.46
CA ASP A 61 8.91 7.57 -2.68
C ASP A 61 8.45 6.55 -3.73
N LEU A 62 7.16 6.17 -3.69
CA LEU A 62 6.59 5.19 -4.62
C LEU A 62 6.28 5.78 -6.01
N THR A 63 5.99 7.07 -6.12
CA THR A 63 5.62 7.71 -7.40
C THR A 63 6.78 8.43 -8.09
N THR A 64 7.82 8.83 -7.36
CA THR A 64 8.94 9.64 -7.90
C THR A 64 10.02 8.79 -8.57
N SER A 65 9.87 7.47 -8.58
CA SER A 65 10.75 6.52 -9.30
C SER A 65 10.74 6.67 -10.83
N ASN A 66 10.21 7.77 -11.39
CA ASN A 66 10.26 8.07 -12.83
C ASN A 66 10.45 9.55 -13.21
N SER A 67 10.88 10.45 -12.31
CA SER A 67 11.02 11.87 -12.69
C SER A 67 12.00 12.71 -11.87
N LEU A 68 13.22 12.23 -11.61
CA LEU A 68 14.39 13.08 -11.36
C LEU A 68 15.68 12.37 -11.82
N GLN A 69 15.95 12.43 -13.13
CA GLN A 69 17.30 12.55 -13.68
C GLN A 69 17.28 13.77 -14.62
N GLU A 70 17.40 14.96 -14.04
CA GLU A 70 17.96 16.15 -14.70
C GLU A 70 19.07 16.70 -13.80
#